data_AF-A0A523ZPK3-F1
#
_entry.id   AF-A0A523ZPK3-F1
#
_cell.length_a   1.000
_cell.length_b   1.000
_cell.length_c   1.000
_cell.angle_alpha   90.00
_cell.angle_beta   90.00
_cell.angle_gamma   90.00
#
_symmetry.space_group_name_H-M   'P 1'
#
loop_
_entity.id
_entity.type
_entity.pdbx_description
1 polymer ?
#
loop_
_entity_poly.entity_id
_entity_poly.type
_entity_poly.pdbx_seq_one_letter_code
_entity_poly.pdbx_strand_id
1 'polypeptide(L)'
;MKRKHVLIVLIILSIGSVATLISGFYKQDLSLPGQSITDYGFPLSWYRESYIVYPGSPTTYSFSWESFALDTAFWSLIIAVPVAVAFRRPKTRKQA
;
A
#
# COMPACT_ATOMS: atom_id res chain seq x y z
N MET A 1 -2.12 -16.54 -21.49
CA MET A 1 -0.97 -16.31 -20.57
C MET A 1 -0.41 -17.65 -20.11
N LYS A 2 0.92 -17.83 -20.06
CA LYS A 2 1.52 -19.07 -19.52
C LYS A 2 1.31 -19.15 -18.00
N ARG A 3 0.99 -20.32 -17.46
CA ARG A 3 0.74 -20.57 -16.01
C ARG A 3 1.77 -19.93 -15.07
N LYS A 4 3.04 -19.89 -15.49
CA LYS A 4 4.14 -19.27 -14.74
C LYS A 4 3.97 -17.75 -14.55
N HIS A 5 3.45 -17.03 -15.55
CA HIS A 5 3.21 -15.59 -15.44
C HIS A 5 2.06 -15.29 -14.48
N VAL A 6 1.01 -16.10 -14.50
CA VAL A 6 -0.12 -15.96 -13.57
C VAL A 6 0.33 -16.15 -12.13
N LEU A 7 1.15 -17.18 -11.87
CA LEU A 7 1.72 -17.41 -10.53
C LEU A 7 2.59 -16.25 -10.05
N ILE A 8 3.44 -15.69 -10.92
CA ILE A 8 4.28 -14.54 -10.58
C ILE A 8 3.42 -13.32 -10.22
N VAL A 9 2.39 -13.02 -11.01
CA VAL A 9 1.48 -11.89 -10.74
C VAL A 9 0.76 -12.08 -9.41
N LEU A 10 0.27 -13.29 -9.10
CA LEU A 10 -0.38 -13.58 -7.83
C LEU A 10 0.55 -13.38 -6.63
N ILE A 11 1.82 -13.77 -6.74
CA ILE A 11 2.83 -13.55 -5.70
C ILE A 11 3.09 -12.05 -5.48
N ILE A 12 3.22 -11.28 -6.57
CA ILE A 12 3.43 -9.83 -6.46
C ILE A 12 2.23 -9.15 -5.79
N LEU A 13 1.02 -9.57 -6.15
CA LEU A 13 -0.21 -8.98 -5.64
C LEU A 13 -0.45 -9.34 -4.17
N SER A 14 -0.15 -10.58 -3.76
CA SER A 14 -0.26 -10.98 -2.35
C SER A 14 0.73 -10.23 -1.47
N ILE A 15 2.01 -10.13 -1.88
CA ILE A 15 3.02 -9.40 -1.09
C ILE A 15 2.71 -7.89 -1.07
N GLY A 16 2.27 -7.31 -2.19
CA GLY A 16 1.87 -5.89 -2.23
C GLY A 16 0.67 -5.57 -1.33
N SER A 17 -0.30 -6.47 -1.26
CA SER A 17 -1.44 -6.34 -0.34
C SER A 17 -0.98 -6.37 1.13
N VAL A 18 -0.07 -7.28 1.48
CA VAL A 18 0.51 -7.35 2.83
C VAL A 18 1.29 -6.07 3.18
N ALA A 19 2.10 -5.56 2.25
CA ALA A 19 2.83 -4.32 2.44
C ALA A 19 1.89 -3.11 2.66
N THR A 20 0.76 -3.07 1.96
CA THR A 20 -0.28 -2.04 2.14
C THR A 20 -0.95 -2.10 3.50
N LEU A 21 -1.21 -3.31 4.00
CA LEU A 21 -1.74 -3.48 5.37
C LEU A 21 -0.72 -3.02 6.42
N ILE A 22 0.56 -3.32 6.20
CA ILE A 22 1.65 -2.85 7.09
C ILE A 22 1.77 -1.31 7.02
N SER A 23 1.59 -0.70 5.85
CA SER A 23 1.63 0.76 5.70
C SER A 23 0.51 1.46 6.49
N GLY A 24 -0.59 0.76 6.76
CA GLY A 24 -1.67 1.23 7.64
C GLY A 24 -1.25 1.52 9.08
N PHE A 25 -0.12 1.00 9.55
CA PHE A 25 0.42 1.38 10.87
C PHE A 25 1.13 2.74 10.87
N TYR A 26 1.44 3.28 9.68
CA TYR A 26 2.02 4.61 9.57
C TYR A 26 0.95 5.65 9.84
N LYS A 27 1.14 6.42 10.92
CA LYS A 27 0.22 7.47 11.36
C LYS A 27 0.74 8.84 10.94
N GLN A 28 -0.16 9.69 10.47
CA GLN A 28 0.07 11.11 10.23
C GLN A 28 -0.95 11.89 11.04
N ASP A 29 -0.47 12.62 12.05
CA ASP A 29 -1.31 13.48 12.88
C ASP A 29 -1.40 14.88 12.24
N LEU A 30 -2.59 15.24 11.77
CA LEU A 30 -2.94 16.56 11.25
C LEU A 30 -3.86 17.28 12.23
N SER A 31 -3.44 17.37 13.50
CA SER A 31 -4.20 18.07 14.53
C SER A 31 -4.30 19.57 14.21
N LEU A 32 -5.53 20.07 14.11
CA LEU A 32 -5.87 21.48 14.00
C LEU A 32 -6.46 21.97 15.34
N PRO A 33 -6.44 23.28 15.63
CA PRO A 33 -7.07 23.81 16.84
C PRO A 33 -8.56 23.44 16.87
N GLY A 34 -8.97 22.61 17.84
CA GLY A 34 -10.36 22.15 18.00
C GLY A 34 -10.72 20.83 17.30
N GLN A 35 -9.84 20.27 16.46
CA GLN A 35 -10.09 19.01 15.76
C GLN A 35 -8.81 18.18 15.62
N SER A 36 -8.85 16.93 16.04
CA SER A 36 -7.75 15.99 15.83
C SER A 36 -8.09 15.08 14.64
N ILE A 37 -7.21 15.03 13.65
CA ILE A 37 -7.32 14.16 12.48
C ILE A 37 -6.07 13.29 12.47
N THR A 38 -6.24 11.98 12.51
CA THR A 38 -5.16 11.00 12.35
C THR A 38 -5.42 10.20 11.08
N ASP A 39 -4.51 10.36 10.12
CA ASP A 39 -4.51 9.66 8.86
C ASP A 39 -3.58 8.45 8.93
N TYR A 40 -4.02 7.33 8.36
CA TYR A 40 -3.32 6.05 8.37
C TYR A 40 -3.16 5.53 6.94
N GLY A 41 -1.97 4.99 6.66
CA GLY A 41 -1.61 4.47 5.33
C GLY A 41 -0.45 5.24 4.71
N PHE A 42 0.24 4.58 3.76
CA PHE A 42 1.35 5.17 3.03
C PHE A 42 1.59 4.42 1.71
N PRO A 43 1.80 5.14 0.58
CA PRO A 43 1.90 6.60 0.45
C PRO A 43 0.59 7.39 0.55
N LEU A 44 -0.56 6.78 0.30
CA LEU A 44 -1.86 7.44 0.41
C LEU A 44 -2.58 6.99 1.67
N SER A 45 -3.13 7.95 2.42
CA SER A 45 -3.98 7.63 3.56
C SER A 45 -5.30 7.03 3.07
N TRP A 46 -5.55 5.81 3.51
CA TRP A 46 -6.77 5.06 3.17
C TRP A 46 -7.69 4.86 4.36
N TYR A 47 -7.21 5.15 5.57
CA TYR A 47 -8.03 5.17 6.78
C TYR A 47 -7.80 6.48 7.53
N ARG A 48 -8.88 7.13 7.91
CA ARG A 48 -8.85 8.41 8.63
C ARG A 48 -9.76 8.32 9.84
N GLU A 49 -9.19 8.67 10.99
CA GLU A 49 -9.87 8.84 12.26
C GLU A 49 -9.93 10.33 12.57
N SER A 50 -11.12 10.86 12.82
CA SER A 50 -11.26 12.26 13.23
C SER A 50 -12.17 12.41 14.43
N TYR A 51 -11.76 13.23 15.39
CA TYR A 51 -12.57 13.59 16.55
C TYR A 51 -12.49 15.08 16.84
N ILE A 52 -13.64 15.69 17.13
CA ILE A 52 -13.73 17.11 17.48
C ILE A 52 -13.44 17.23 18.97
N VAL A 53 -12.39 17.98 19.29
CA VAL A 53 -11.92 18.19 20.67
C VAL A 53 -12.89 19.09 21.43
N TYR A 54 -13.55 20.03 20.74
CA TYR A 54 -14.55 20.93 21.34
C TYR A 54 -15.59 21.45 20.32
N PRO A 55 -16.91 21.42 20.61
CA PRO A 55 -17.58 20.82 21.77
C PRO A 55 -17.75 19.31 21.53
N GLY A 56 -17.08 18.49 22.34
CA GLY A 56 -16.92 17.03 22.18
C GLY A 56 -17.98 16.35 21.30
N SER A 57 -17.59 16.04 20.06
CA SER A 57 -18.46 15.38 19.08
C SER A 57 -18.04 13.91 18.93
N PRO A 58 -18.84 13.07 18.24
CA PRO A 58 -18.47 11.67 18.03
C PRO A 58 -17.19 11.53 17.20
N THR A 59 -16.42 10.49 17.50
CA THR A 59 -15.34 9.99 16.65
C THR A 59 -15.94 9.51 15.34
N THR A 60 -15.35 9.91 14.23
CA THR A 60 -15.73 9.45 12.89
C THR A 60 -14.58 8.71 12.24
N TYR A 61 -14.91 7.56 11.66
CA TYR A 61 -13.99 6.73 10.90
C TYR A 61 -14.37 6.79 9.43
N SER A 62 -13.40 7.04 8.58
CA SER A 62 -13.59 7.07 7.13
C SER A 62 -12.55 6.19 6.46
N PHE A 63 -13.02 5.35 5.54
CA PHE A 63 -12.18 4.43 4.77
C PHE A 63 -12.30 4.76 3.29
N SER A 64 -11.16 5.00 2.64
CA SER A 64 -11.06 5.29 1.21
C SER A 64 -10.62 4.03 0.46
N TRP A 65 -11.58 3.38 -0.21
CA TRP A 65 -11.30 2.23 -1.08
C TRP A 65 -10.36 2.59 -2.24
N GLU A 66 -10.46 3.81 -2.74
CA GLU A 66 -9.63 4.31 -3.84
C GLU A 66 -8.17 4.43 -3.41
N SER A 67 -7.92 5.08 -2.26
CA SER A 67 -6.58 5.20 -1.68
C SER A 67 -6.00 3.83 -1.37
N PHE A 68 -6.80 2.90 -0.82
CA PHE A 68 -6.36 1.55 -0.49
C PHE A 68 -5.94 0.74 -1.74
N ALA A 69 -6.74 0.83 -2.81
CA ALA A 69 -6.44 0.16 -4.07
C ALA A 69 -5.18 0.74 -4.74
N LEU A 70 -4.99 2.06 -4.68
CA LEU A 70 -3.82 2.73 -5.21
C LEU A 70 -2.54 2.38 -4.42
N ASP A 71 -2.61 2.35 -3.09
CA ASP A 71 -1.50 1.89 -2.25
C ASP A 71 -1.14 0.43 -2.57
N THR A 72 -2.14 -0.44 -2.73
CA THR A 72 -1.93 -1.84 -3.13
C THR A 72 -1.22 -1.94 -4.47
N ALA A 73 -1.66 -1.17 -5.46
CA ALA A 73 -1.01 -1.13 -6.78
C ALA A 73 0.42 -0.59 -6.68
N PHE A 74 0.64 0.46 -5.88
CA PHE A 74 1.95 1.06 -5.65
C PHE A 74 2.93 0.06 -5.03
N TRP A 75 2.54 -0.60 -3.93
CA TRP A 75 3.38 -1.60 -3.28
C TRP A 75 3.63 -2.81 -4.17
N SER A 76 2.61 -3.29 -4.90
CA SER A 76 2.78 -4.33 -5.90
C SER A 76 3.77 -3.93 -7.01
N LEU A 77 3.76 -2.68 -7.46
CA LEU A 77 4.71 -2.20 -8.46
C LEU A 77 6.14 -2.18 -7.91
N ILE A 78 6.34 -1.72 -6.67
CA ILE A 78 7.65 -1.74 -6.01
C ILE A 78 8.19 -3.17 -5.93
N ILE A 79 7.36 -4.14 -5.54
CA ILE A 79 7.74 -5.55 -5.42
C ILE A 79 7.93 -6.22 -6.78
N ALA A 80 7.25 -5.77 -7.83
CA ALA A 80 7.40 -6.31 -9.17
C ALA A 80 8.84 -6.17 -9.69
N VAL A 81 9.54 -5.09 -9.33
CA VAL A 81 10.93 -4.84 -9.76
C VAL A 81 11.92 -5.90 -9.25
N PRO A 82 12.08 -6.14 -7.93
CA PRO A 82 13.00 -7.17 -7.43
C PRO A 82 12.57 -8.57 -7.87
N VAL A 83 11.27 -8.86 -7.96
CA VAL A 83 10.78 -10.13 -8.50
C VAL A 83 11.23 -10.28 -9.96
N ALA A 84 11.03 -9.27 -10.81
CA ALA A 84 11.47 -9.32 -12.21
C ALA A 84 12.98 -9.49 -12.36
N VAL A 85 13.79 -8.88 -11.48
CA VAL A 85 15.25 -9.06 -11.45
C VAL A 85 15.62 -10.48 -11.03
N ALA A 86 15.00 -11.02 -9.98
CA ALA A 86 15.26 -12.38 -9.50
C ALA A 86 14.91 -13.46 -10.54
N PHE A 87 13.85 -13.24 -11.32
CA PHE A 87 13.40 -14.17 -12.36
C PHE A 87 14.02 -13.91 -13.75
N ARG A 88 14.85 -12.87 -13.94
CA ARG A 88 15.62 -12.69 -15.16
C ARG A 88 16.67 -13.81 -15.25
N ARG A 89 16.48 -14.75 -16.18
CA ARG A 89 17.51 -15.74 -16.50
C ARG A 89 18.77 -15.01 -17.00
N PRO A 90 19.97 -15.37 -16.53
CA PRO A 90 21.21 -14.89 -17.15
C PRO A 90 21.19 -15.34 -18.60
N LYS A 91 21.26 -14.37 -19.52
CA LYS A 91 21.39 -14.63 -20.95
C LYS A 91 22.75 -15.31 -21.09
N THR A 92 22.78 -16.63 -21.25
CA THR A 92 23.99 -17.39 -21.49
C THR A 92 24.69 -16.78 -22.69
N ARG A 93 25.76 -16.04 -22.43
CA ARG A 93 26.65 -15.49 -23.44
C ARG A 93 27.36 -16.70 -24.04
N LYS A 94 26.82 -17.25 -25.13
CA LYS A 94 27.59 -18.12 -26.00
C LYS A 94 28.70 -17.25 -26.59
N GLN A 95 29.88 -17.26 -25.97
CA GLN A 95 31.10 -16.87 -26.67
C GLN A 95 31.63 -18.15 -27.31
N ALA A 96 31.58 -18.11 -28.64
CA ALA A 96 32.24 -19.03 -29.55
C ALA A 96 33.76 -18.87 -29.46
#